data_AF-A0A059WNM4-F1
#
_entry.id   AF-A0A059WNM4-F1
#
_cell.length_a   1.000
_cell.length_b   1.000
_cell.length_c   1.000
_cell.angle_alpha   90.00
_cell.angle_beta   90.00
_cell.angle_gamma   90.00
#
_symmetry.space_group_name_H-M   'P 1'
#
loop_
_entity.id
_entity.type
_entity.pdbx_description
1 polymer ?
#
loop_
_entity_poly.entity_id
_entity_poly.type
_entity_poly.pdbx_seq_one_letter_code
_entity_poly.pdbx_strand_id
1 'polypeptide(L)'
;VVDAATAAADYQEAAAMLQDFTKRVPNQIPALLKLVEVCVDGGLETAMYEAQEQLTDAYLNANQAAEARVIAEDLVAREPWEAAHIDRFRKALVMLRVSDPDTLIAERLSGQAPFMAHDPFFDETEQAASPAVPEPEAEAAPPSESFEADPAENTVPELVTNSVPDLGPSAYTTHVDTPAASQTDIAPIPRAAAPPAAEQRRGADEIDLTGALGANDVPPQRAPAADPGGVGPGSDSTSTGGLDATLEDQRNEARADRDFSSQHMTLGRTYLEIGMVDEAISSLQTAARSPQHRFEAAATLGRLHDRRGEQQQAIEWLERAAETPAPSPDEGRTLFY
;
A
#
# COMPACT_ATOMS: atom_id res chain seq x y z
N VAL A 1 -5.77 14.87 24.76
CA VAL A 1 -4.55 15.73 24.70
C VAL A 1 -3.95 15.62 23.32
N VAL A 2 -3.63 14.41 22.85
CA VAL A 2 -3.23 14.17 21.45
C VAL A 2 -4.27 14.72 20.46
N ASP A 3 -5.55 14.40 20.63
CA ASP A 3 -6.63 14.93 19.75
C ASP A 3 -6.74 16.46 19.75
N ALA A 4 -6.29 17.11 20.84
CA ALA A 4 -6.28 18.56 20.96
C ALA A 4 -5.03 19.18 20.29
N ALA A 5 -3.90 18.48 20.33
CA ALA A 5 -2.67 18.89 19.64
C ALA A 5 -2.77 18.70 18.12
N THR A 6 -3.39 17.60 17.66
CA THR A 6 -3.70 17.39 16.25
C THR A 6 -4.70 18.43 15.73
N ALA A 7 -5.67 18.84 16.55
CA ALA A 7 -6.60 19.93 16.22
C ALA A 7 -5.93 21.31 16.18
N ALA A 8 -4.79 21.48 16.84
CA ALA A 8 -3.97 22.70 16.81
C ALA A 8 -2.89 22.67 15.70
N ALA A 9 -2.87 21.62 14.86
CA ALA A 9 -1.84 21.35 13.86
C ALA A 9 -0.41 21.24 14.42
N ASP A 10 -0.27 20.94 15.71
CA ASP A 10 1.03 20.67 16.34
C ASP A 10 1.36 19.17 16.23
N TYR A 11 1.64 18.74 15.00
CA TYR A 11 1.88 17.32 14.69
C TYR A 11 3.16 16.80 15.34
N GLN A 12 4.17 17.66 15.56
CA GLN A 12 5.41 17.27 16.23
C GLN A 12 5.17 16.95 17.70
N GLU A 13 4.45 17.81 18.43
CA GLU A 13 4.12 17.55 19.83
C GLU A 13 3.18 16.33 19.96
N ALA A 14 2.19 16.21 19.07
CA ALA A 14 1.29 15.07 19.04
C ALA A 14 2.02 13.74 18.81
N ALA A 15 2.93 13.69 17.83
CA ALA A 15 3.75 12.51 17.54
C ALA A 15 4.66 12.17 18.73
N ALA A 16 5.33 13.16 19.34
CA ALA A 16 6.19 12.92 20.50
C ALA A 16 5.41 12.33 21.69
N MET A 17 4.21 12.84 21.98
CA MET A 17 3.36 12.30 23.04
C MET A 17 2.94 10.85 22.76
N LEU A 18 2.57 10.54 21.52
CA LEU A 18 2.21 9.20 21.10
C LEU A 18 3.40 8.24 21.14
N GLN A 19 4.58 8.65 20.69
CA GLN A 19 5.80 7.85 20.77
C GLN A 19 6.18 7.52 22.23
N ASP A 20 6.08 8.50 23.13
CA ASP A 20 6.31 8.26 24.56
C ASP A 20 5.29 7.29 25.16
N PHE A 21 4.06 7.32 24.65
CA PHE A 21 3.02 6.39 25.05
C PHE A 21 3.27 4.97 24.52
N THR A 22 3.60 4.81 23.23
CA THR A 22 3.89 3.50 22.63
C THR A 22 5.16 2.87 23.22
N LYS A 23 6.17 3.66 23.59
CA LYS A 23 7.34 3.16 24.35
C LYS A 23 6.96 2.54 25.69
N ARG A 24 5.92 3.05 26.36
CA ARG A 24 5.40 2.50 27.62
C ARG A 24 4.45 1.33 27.39
N VAL A 25 3.71 1.34 26.28
CA VAL A 25 2.70 0.34 25.92
C VAL A 25 2.91 -0.12 24.46
N PRO A 26 3.90 -1.00 24.18
CA PRO A 26 4.42 -1.23 22.83
C PRO A 26 3.53 -2.05 21.88
N ASN A 27 2.41 -2.60 22.34
CA ASN A 27 1.52 -3.44 21.52
C ASN A 27 0.11 -2.85 21.41
N GLN A 28 -0.07 -1.54 21.62
CA GLN A 28 -1.37 -0.91 21.50
C GLN A 28 -1.60 -0.44 20.06
N ILE A 29 -2.18 -1.33 19.25
CA ILE A 29 -2.45 -1.10 17.82
C ILE A 29 -3.18 0.22 17.54
N PRO A 30 -4.27 0.60 18.25
CA PRO A 30 -4.96 1.87 17.96
C PRO A 30 -4.08 3.11 18.18
N ALA A 31 -3.17 3.07 19.16
CA ALA A 31 -2.27 4.19 19.42
C ALA A 31 -1.17 4.29 18.35
N LEU A 32 -0.70 3.14 17.86
CA LEU A 32 0.29 3.06 16.78
C LEU A 32 -0.32 3.50 15.44
N LEU A 33 -1.56 3.11 15.13
CA LEU A 33 -2.30 3.62 13.98
C LEU A 33 -2.45 5.14 14.04
N LYS A 34 -2.87 5.67 15.19
CA LYS A 34 -2.97 7.12 15.38
C LYS A 34 -1.61 7.81 15.21
N LEU A 35 -0.52 7.18 15.66
CA LEU A 35 0.82 7.73 15.47
C LEU A 35 1.20 7.77 13.99
N VAL A 36 0.93 6.72 13.21
CA VAL A 36 1.16 6.70 11.76
C VAL A 36 0.37 7.82 11.07
N GLU A 37 -0.91 7.98 11.39
CA GLU A 37 -1.75 9.07 10.86
C GLU A 37 -1.16 10.44 11.17
N VAL A 38 -0.81 10.70 12.43
CA VAL A 38 -0.24 12.00 12.85
C VAL A 38 1.10 12.27 12.17
N CYS A 39 1.91 11.24 11.97
CA CYS A 39 3.17 11.38 11.24
C CYS A 39 2.95 11.71 9.76
N VAL A 40 1.98 11.07 9.10
CA VAL A 40 1.63 11.39 7.70
C VAL A 40 1.03 12.79 7.59
N ASP A 41 0.08 13.14 8.45
CA ASP A 41 -0.55 14.47 8.48
C ASP A 41 0.49 15.59 8.70
N GLY A 42 1.52 15.32 9.51
CA GLY A 42 2.61 16.25 9.81
C GLY A 42 3.82 16.18 8.87
N GLY A 43 3.82 15.30 7.87
CA GLY A 43 4.97 15.07 6.99
C GLY A 43 6.23 14.58 7.73
N LEU A 44 6.07 13.90 8.86
CA LEU A 44 7.14 13.43 9.73
C LEU A 44 7.67 12.06 9.27
N GLU A 45 8.35 12.06 8.12
CA GLU A 45 8.70 10.82 7.40
C GLU A 45 9.50 9.80 8.24
N THR A 46 10.56 10.22 8.92
CA THR A 46 11.35 9.30 9.77
C THR A 46 10.50 8.68 10.89
N ALA A 47 9.69 9.50 11.56
CA ALA A 47 8.82 9.06 12.64
C ALA A 47 7.68 8.16 12.13
N MET A 48 7.22 8.37 10.90
CA MET A 48 6.22 7.52 10.23
C MET A 48 6.75 6.11 10.06
N TYR A 49 7.96 5.94 9.51
CA TYR A 49 8.54 4.61 9.30
C TYR A 49 8.79 3.87 10.61
N GLU A 50 9.35 4.57 11.61
CA GLU A 50 9.51 3.99 12.95
C GLU A 50 8.17 3.55 13.57
N ALA A 51 7.10 4.30 13.32
CA ALA A 51 5.75 3.95 13.77
C ALA A 51 5.18 2.75 13.02
N GLN A 52 5.40 2.65 11.69
CA GLN A 52 5.00 1.50 10.88
C GLN A 52 5.73 0.22 11.30
N GLU A 53 7.01 0.30 11.66
CA GLU A 53 7.76 -0.82 12.22
C GLU A 53 7.14 -1.32 13.53
N GLN A 54 6.90 -0.40 14.48
CA GLN A 54 6.28 -0.72 15.76
C GLN A 54 4.86 -1.29 15.57
N LEU A 55 4.09 -0.74 14.63
CA LEU A 55 2.75 -1.23 14.28
C LEU A 55 2.80 -2.65 13.70
N THR A 56 3.75 -2.92 12.81
CA THR A 56 3.98 -4.25 12.25
C THR A 56 4.32 -5.25 13.34
N ASP A 57 5.23 -4.90 14.24
CA ASP A 57 5.61 -5.75 15.37
C ASP A 57 4.42 -6.00 16.32
N ALA A 58 3.59 -5.00 16.57
CA ALA A 58 2.38 -5.12 17.37
C ALA A 58 1.38 -6.11 16.74
N TYR A 59 1.14 -6.03 15.41
CA TYR A 59 0.28 -6.97 14.70
C TYR A 59 0.84 -8.40 14.73
N LEU A 60 2.15 -8.58 14.52
CA LEU A 60 2.81 -9.88 14.64
C LEU A 60 2.65 -10.47 16.04
N ASN A 61 2.77 -9.65 17.09
CA ASN A 61 2.58 -10.09 18.47
C ASN A 61 1.11 -10.41 18.79
N ALA A 62 0.16 -9.77 18.12
CA ALA A 62 -1.28 -10.02 18.24
C ALA A 62 -1.76 -11.23 17.42
N ASN A 63 -0.89 -11.93 16.70
CA ASN A 63 -1.22 -12.98 15.71
C ASN A 63 -2.09 -12.49 14.54
N GLN A 64 -2.06 -11.19 14.26
CA GLN A 64 -2.73 -10.55 13.13
C GLN A 64 -1.77 -10.51 11.93
N ALA A 65 -1.47 -11.71 11.42
CA ALA A 65 -0.42 -11.89 10.42
C ALA A 65 -0.81 -11.34 9.03
N ALA A 66 -2.11 -11.25 8.72
CA ALA A 66 -2.57 -10.68 7.47
C ALA A 66 -2.29 -9.18 7.44
N GLU A 67 -2.61 -8.49 8.53
CA GLU A 67 -2.39 -7.06 8.71
C GLU A 67 -0.89 -6.73 8.78
N ALA A 68 -0.12 -7.53 9.51
CA ALA A 68 1.33 -7.40 9.55
C ALA A 68 1.99 -7.60 8.18
N ARG A 69 1.48 -8.53 7.35
CA ARG A 69 2.03 -8.79 6.01
C ARG A 69 1.98 -7.53 5.16
N VAL A 70 0.84 -6.84 5.11
CA VAL A 70 0.64 -5.66 4.25
C VAL A 70 1.63 -4.55 4.61
N ILE A 71 1.79 -4.26 5.90
CA ILE A 71 2.67 -3.17 6.34
C ILE A 71 4.15 -3.58 6.16
N ALA A 72 4.51 -4.82 6.50
CA ALA A 72 5.87 -5.31 6.30
C ALA A 72 6.26 -5.33 4.81
N GLU A 73 5.30 -5.63 3.94
CA GLU A 73 5.46 -5.61 2.50
C GLU A 73 5.78 -4.20 1.96
N ASP A 74 5.05 -3.16 2.41
CA ASP A 74 5.36 -1.74 2.09
C ASP A 74 6.75 -1.33 2.59
N LEU A 75 7.14 -1.74 3.80
CA LEU A 75 8.48 -1.46 4.34
C LEU A 75 9.60 -2.10 3.48
N VAL A 76 9.43 -3.35 3.06
CA VAL A 76 10.39 -4.04 2.17
C VAL A 76 10.42 -3.41 0.78
N ALA A 77 9.29 -2.93 0.26
CA ALA A 77 9.22 -2.26 -1.02
C ALA A 77 10.10 -0.99 -1.06
N ARG A 78 10.14 -0.26 0.07
CA ARG A 78 10.87 1.01 0.21
C ARG A 78 12.33 0.83 0.54
N GLU A 79 12.63 -0.06 1.47
CA GLU A 79 14.00 -0.36 1.90
C GLU A 79 14.33 -1.86 1.70
N PRO A 80 14.47 -2.33 0.44
CA PRO A 80 14.78 -3.73 0.13
C PRO A 80 16.07 -4.27 0.76
N TRP A 81 16.95 -3.39 1.22
CA TRP A 81 18.24 -3.74 1.80
C TRP A 81 18.18 -3.95 3.32
N GLU A 82 17.09 -3.56 3.98
CA GLU A 82 16.96 -3.68 5.43
C GLU A 82 16.52 -5.09 5.81
N ALA A 83 17.41 -5.83 6.48
CA ALA A 83 17.17 -7.21 6.85
C ALA A 83 16.03 -7.34 7.86
N ALA A 84 15.85 -6.34 8.74
CA ALA A 84 14.78 -6.35 9.72
C ALA A 84 13.38 -6.35 9.07
N HIS A 85 13.19 -5.60 7.98
CA HIS A 85 11.91 -5.55 7.25
C HIS A 85 11.63 -6.87 6.54
N ILE A 86 12.65 -7.45 5.92
CA ILE A 86 12.56 -8.77 5.28
C ILE A 86 12.17 -9.84 6.32
N ASP A 87 12.76 -9.80 7.50
CA ASP A 87 12.48 -10.74 8.58
C ASP A 87 11.04 -10.59 9.12
N ARG A 88 10.54 -9.36 9.26
CA ARG A 88 9.13 -9.09 9.62
C ARG A 88 8.17 -9.63 8.56
N PHE A 89 8.46 -9.37 7.28
CA PHE A 89 7.66 -9.85 6.17
C PHE A 89 7.65 -11.38 6.10
N ARG A 90 8.83 -12.02 6.23
CA ARG A 90 8.94 -13.49 6.33
C ARG A 90 8.12 -14.04 7.49
N LYS A 91 8.21 -13.42 8.67
CA LYS A 91 7.47 -13.87 9.86
C LYS A 91 5.96 -13.81 9.63
N ALA A 92 5.45 -12.75 9.00
CA ALA A 92 4.05 -12.64 8.63
C ALA A 92 3.63 -13.78 7.67
N LEU A 93 4.40 -14.04 6.61
CA LEU A 93 4.11 -15.12 5.65
C LEU A 93 4.12 -16.52 6.29
N VAL A 94 5.06 -16.79 7.18
CA VAL A 94 5.13 -18.05 7.92
C VAL A 94 3.92 -18.24 8.83
N MET A 95 3.47 -17.17 9.49
CA MET A 95 2.26 -17.20 10.33
C MET A 95 0.99 -17.42 9.50
N LEU A 96 0.94 -16.89 8.28
CA LEU A 96 -0.11 -17.13 7.28
C LEU A 96 -0.04 -18.50 6.62
N ARG A 97 0.94 -19.35 6.97
CA ARG A 97 1.14 -20.70 6.39
C ARG A 97 1.37 -20.71 4.88
N VAL A 98 2.00 -19.67 4.36
CA VAL A 98 2.38 -19.63 2.96
C VAL A 98 3.45 -20.68 2.67
N SER A 99 3.26 -21.45 1.60
CA SER A 99 4.04 -22.67 1.31
C SER A 99 5.54 -22.42 1.08
N ASP A 100 5.90 -21.29 0.46
CA ASP A 100 7.29 -20.91 0.19
C ASP A 100 7.49 -19.39 0.37
N PRO A 101 7.73 -18.94 1.61
CA PRO A 101 7.86 -17.51 1.90
C PRO A 101 9.12 -16.90 1.30
N ASP A 102 10.22 -17.64 1.21
CA ASP A 102 11.50 -17.11 0.70
C ASP A 102 11.44 -16.88 -0.81
N THR A 103 10.75 -17.76 -1.56
CA THR A 103 10.52 -17.55 -2.99
C THR A 103 9.65 -16.31 -3.26
N LEU A 104 8.58 -16.10 -2.47
CA LEU A 104 7.75 -14.89 -2.62
C LEU A 104 8.55 -13.62 -2.30
N ILE A 105 9.35 -13.63 -1.23
CA ILE A 105 10.24 -12.51 -0.91
C ILE A 105 11.17 -12.23 -2.08
N ALA A 106 11.79 -13.27 -2.65
CA ALA A 106 12.68 -13.13 -3.79
C ALA A 106 11.96 -12.59 -5.04
N GLU A 107 10.76 -13.08 -5.34
CA GLU A 107 9.92 -12.62 -6.45
C GLU A 107 9.63 -11.12 -6.34
N ARG A 108 9.23 -10.67 -5.15
CA ARG A 108 8.94 -9.26 -4.87
C ARG A 108 10.18 -8.37 -4.96
N LEU A 109 11.30 -8.80 -4.38
CA LEU A 109 12.58 -8.08 -4.47
C LEU A 109 13.14 -8.04 -5.90
N SER A 110 12.83 -9.05 -6.73
CA SER A 110 13.24 -9.11 -8.13
C SER A 110 12.40 -8.25 -9.08
N GLY A 111 11.28 -7.70 -8.60
CA GLY A 111 10.35 -6.88 -9.39
C GLY A 111 9.40 -7.67 -10.31
N GLN A 112 9.35 -8.99 -10.18
CA GLN A 112 8.46 -9.85 -10.98
C GLN A 112 6.98 -9.72 -10.58
N ALA A 113 6.73 -9.44 -9.30
CA ALA A 113 5.43 -9.00 -8.79
C ALA A 113 5.64 -7.64 -8.09
N PRO A 114 5.37 -6.51 -8.75
CA PRO A 114 5.57 -5.19 -8.15
C PRO A 114 4.68 -5.01 -6.93
N PHE A 115 5.23 -4.41 -5.87
CA PHE A 115 4.54 -4.10 -4.61
C PHE A 115 3.29 -3.21 -4.73
N MET A 116 2.97 -2.67 -5.93
CA MET A 116 1.91 -1.69 -6.14
C MET A 116 0.70 -2.19 -6.96
N ALA A 117 0.65 -3.47 -7.36
CA ALA A 117 -0.29 -3.95 -8.36
C ALA A 117 -1.58 -4.62 -7.84
N HIS A 118 -1.84 -4.65 -6.53
CA HIS A 118 -3.08 -5.25 -6.01
C HIS A 118 -4.23 -4.24 -6.07
N ASP A 119 -5.25 -4.51 -6.88
CA ASP A 119 -6.55 -3.85 -6.79
C ASP A 119 -7.30 -4.45 -5.59
N PRO A 120 -7.57 -3.68 -4.51
CA PRO A 120 -8.21 -4.19 -3.29
C PRO A 120 -9.66 -4.64 -3.53
N PHE A 121 -10.23 -4.39 -4.71
CA PHE A 121 -11.56 -4.83 -5.09
C PHE A 121 -11.56 -6.06 -6.01
N PHE A 122 -10.42 -6.49 -6.53
CA PHE A 122 -10.32 -7.70 -7.34
C PHE A 122 -10.30 -8.93 -6.44
N ASP A 123 -11.33 -9.75 -6.54
CA ASP A 123 -11.43 -11.02 -5.82
C ASP A 123 -10.84 -12.12 -6.73
N GLU A 124 -9.71 -12.74 -6.33
CA GLU A 124 -9.11 -13.87 -7.07
C GLU A 124 -10.02 -15.12 -7.12
N THR A 125 -11.19 -15.11 -6.46
CA THR A 125 -12.08 -16.28 -6.36
C THR A 125 -12.90 -16.59 -7.61
N GLU A 126 -12.85 -15.81 -8.69
CA GLU A 126 -13.55 -16.13 -9.95
C GLU A 126 -12.67 -16.78 -11.04
N GLN A 127 -11.36 -16.95 -10.82
CA GLN A 127 -10.48 -17.58 -11.83
C GLN A 127 -10.20 -19.07 -11.57
N ALA A 128 -11.16 -19.77 -10.96
CA ALA A 128 -11.25 -21.22 -11.02
C ALA A 128 -12.36 -21.64 -11.98
N ALA A 129 -11.95 -22.11 -13.15
CA ALA A 129 -12.74 -22.81 -14.17
C ALA A 129 -13.69 -21.97 -15.05
N SER A 130 -13.11 -21.32 -16.07
CA SER A 130 -13.74 -21.37 -17.40
C SER A 130 -13.16 -22.57 -18.16
N PRO A 131 -13.96 -23.61 -18.49
CA PRO A 131 -13.49 -24.65 -19.38
C PRO A 131 -13.26 -24.03 -20.76
N ALA A 132 -12.08 -24.29 -21.33
CA ALA A 132 -11.76 -23.89 -22.68
C ALA A 132 -12.83 -24.40 -23.65
N VAL A 133 -13.61 -23.47 -24.20
CA VAL A 133 -14.43 -23.73 -25.38
C VAL A 133 -13.45 -23.83 -26.54
N PRO A 134 -13.35 -24.96 -27.27
CA PRO A 134 -12.45 -25.04 -28.41
C PRO A 134 -12.94 -24.09 -29.52
N GLU A 135 -12.03 -23.24 -30.01
CA GLU A 135 -12.23 -22.40 -31.20
C GLU A 135 -12.68 -23.25 -32.39
N PRO A 136 -13.70 -22.84 -33.16
CA PRO A 136 -13.99 -23.46 -34.44
C PRO A 136 -13.00 -22.91 -35.48
N GLU A 137 -12.20 -23.80 -36.07
CA GLU A 137 -11.34 -23.49 -37.20
C GLU A 137 -12.17 -22.94 -38.38
N ALA A 138 -11.66 -21.87 -38.96
CA ALA A 138 -12.24 -21.15 -40.08
C ALA A 138 -12.28 -22.03 -41.35
N GLU A 139 -13.49 -22.36 -41.82
CA GLU A 139 -13.69 -22.91 -43.16
C GLU A 139 -14.36 -21.86 -44.07
N ALA A 140 -13.80 -21.75 -45.27
CA ALA A 140 -13.99 -20.66 -46.22
C ALA A 140 -15.42 -20.53 -46.76
N ALA A 141 -15.84 -19.28 -46.98
CA ALA A 141 -17.09 -18.92 -47.64
C ALA A 141 -17.08 -19.23 -49.15
N PRO A 142 -18.25 -19.62 -49.70
CA PRO A 142 -18.71 -19.07 -50.98
C PRO A 142 -20.17 -18.56 -50.90
N PRO A 143 -20.70 -17.90 -51.96
CA PRO A 143 -21.39 -16.61 -51.81
C PRO A 143 -22.93 -16.67 -51.79
N SER A 144 -23.48 -15.60 -51.20
CA SER A 144 -24.72 -14.86 -51.49
C SER A 144 -25.90 -15.59 -52.16
N GLU A 145 -26.98 -15.81 -51.41
CA GLU A 145 -28.35 -15.65 -51.90
C GLU A 145 -29.23 -15.00 -50.82
N SER A 146 -30.33 -14.43 -51.29
CA SER A 146 -31.04 -13.28 -50.74
C SER A 146 -32.46 -13.67 -50.32
N PHE A 147 -33.06 -12.90 -49.40
CA PHE A 147 -34.50 -12.93 -49.03
C PHE A 147 -34.95 -14.24 -48.35
N GLU A 148 -35.86 -14.26 -47.38
CA GLU A 148 -37.11 -13.53 -47.22
C GLU A 148 -37.60 -13.69 -45.77
N ALA A 149 -38.31 -12.69 -45.24
CA ALA A 149 -38.93 -12.72 -43.92
C ALA A 149 -40.34 -13.34 -44.01
N ASP A 150 -40.73 -14.15 -43.01
CA ASP A 150 -42.09 -14.14 -42.43
C ASP A 150 -42.15 -15.01 -41.15
N PRO A 151 -43.19 -14.86 -40.29
CA PRO A 151 -43.07 -14.92 -38.84
C PRO A 151 -43.91 -16.05 -38.20
N ALA A 152 -43.89 -16.08 -36.87
CA ALA A 152 -44.96 -16.56 -35.96
C ALA A 152 -44.71 -17.86 -35.17
N GLU A 153 -45.50 -17.91 -34.09
CA GLU A 153 -45.74 -18.97 -33.09
C GLU A 153 -44.69 -19.03 -31.96
N ASN A 154 -44.88 -18.40 -30.79
CA ASN A 154 -45.97 -18.50 -29.80
C ASN A 154 -46.28 -19.94 -29.37
N THR A 155 -45.62 -20.40 -28.31
CA THR A 155 -46.20 -21.37 -27.36
C THR A 155 -45.47 -21.30 -26.02
N VAL A 156 -46.20 -20.79 -25.02
CA VAL A 156 -46.01 -21.13 -23.60
C VAL A 156 -46.54 -22.55 -23.38
N PRO A 157 -46.09 -23.29 -22.36
CA PRO A 157 -47.10 -23.66 -21.36
C PRO A 157 -46.65 -23.59 -19.90
N GLU A 158 -47.67 -23.38 -19.08
CA GLU A 158 -47.73 -23.27 -17.63
C GLU A 158 -47.43 -24.57 -16.84
N LEU A 159 -47.04 -24.32 -15.59
CA LEU A 159 -47.36 -25.00 -14.33
C LEU A 159 -47.66 -26.51 -14.32
N VAL A 160 -46.90 -27.23 -13.47
CA VAL A 160 -47.50 -28.23 -12.58
C VAL A 160 -46.95 -28.08 -11.16
N THR A 161 -47.91 -28.10 -10.25
CA THR A 161 -47.90 -27.90 -8.80
C THR A 161 -47.45 -29.12 -7.98
N ASN A 162 -47.27 -28.86 -6.69
CA ASN A 162 -47.28 -29.78 -5.52
C ASN A 162 -45.93 -30.44 -5.18
N SER A 163 -45.58 -30.68 -3.92
CA SER A 163 -46.02 -30.24 -2.60
C SER A 163 -44.99 -30.82 -1.62
N VAL A 164 -44.78 -30.09 -0.53
CA VAL A 164 -43.98 -30.44 0.65
C VAL A 164 -44.53 -31.71 1.34
N PRO A 165 -43.70 -32.44 2.10
CA PRO A 165 -44.07 -32.56 3.52
C PRO A 165 -42.92 -32.30 4.49
N ASP A 166 -43.32 -31.55 5.51
CA ASP A 166 -42.72 -31.27 6.81
C ASP A 166 -42.85 -32.50 7.72
N LEU A 167 -41.79 -32.86 8.45
CA LEU A 167 -41.87 -33.55 9.74
C LEU A 167 -40.66 -33.18 10.61
N GLY A 168 -40.97 -32.62 11.78
CA GLY A 168 -40.07 -32.01 12.75
C GLY A 168 -39.26 -32.94 13.68
N PRO A 169 -38.84 -32.43 14.86
CA PRO A 169 -37.55 -32.78 15.47
C PRO A 169 -37.62 -33.57 16.80
N SER A 170 -36.56 -34.32 17.11
CA SER A 170 -36.19 -34.75 18.49
C SER A 170 -34.78 -35.37 18.45
N ALA A 171 -33.76 -34.82 19.14
CA ALA A 171 -33.52 -34.73 20.58
C ALA A 171 -32.59 -35.85 21.08
N TYR A 172 -31.42 -35.41 21.55
CA TYR A 172 -30.55 -35.95 22.61
C TYR A 172 -30.39 -37.47 22.79
N THR A 173 -29.13 -37.92 22.75
CA THR A 173 -28.51 -38.62 23.90
C THR A 173 -26.98 -38.64 23.77
N THR A 174 -26.35 -38.40 24.91
CA THR A 174 -24.94 -38.48 25.24
C THR A 174 -24.42 -39.92 25.17
N HIS A 175 -23.19 -40.13 24.69
CA HIS A 175 -22.34 -41.18 25.25
C HIS A 175 -20.87 -40.74 25.23
N VAL A 176 -20.32 -40.73 26.44
CA VAL A 176 -18.90 -40.63 26.77
C VAL A 176 -18.26 -41.97 26.43
N ASP A 177 -17.13 -41.98 25.73
CA ASP A 177 -16.11 -42.99 25.99
C ASP A 177 -14.71 -42.52 25.59
N THR A 178 -13.80 -42.71 26.53
CA THR A 178 -12.36 -42.46 26.43
C THR A 178 -11.68 -43.80 26.17
N PRO A 179 -10.63 -43.86 25.34
CA PRO A 179 -9.35 -44.35 25.88
C PRO A 179 -8.18 -43.51 25.33
N ALA A 180 -7.32 -42.95 26.19
CA ALA A 180 -6.17 -43.60 26.82
C ALA A 180 -5.09 -44.06 25.83
N ALA A 181 -4.08 -43.20 25.70
CA ALA A 181 -2.64 -43.46 25.60
C ALA A 181 -2.13 -44.65 24.75
N SER A 182 -1.32 -44.32 23.75
CA SER A 182 -0.18 -45.14 23.37
C SER A 182 1.02 -44.22 23.12
N GLN A 183 1.99 -44.33 24.02
CA GLN A 183 3.32 -43.75 23.93
C GLN A 183 4.11 -44.53 22.88
N THR A 184 4.74 -43.82 21.95
CA THR A 184 5.84 -44.39 21.16
C THR A 184 7.08 -43.58 21.46
N ASP A 185 7.94 -44.24 22.22
CA ASP A 185 9.29 -43.87 22.60
C ASP A 185 10.19 -43.90 21.35
N ILE A 186 10.71 -42.75 20.92
CA ILE A 186 11.80 -42.69 19.94
C ILE A 186 12.89 -41.76 20.50
N ALA A 187 14.04 -42.39 20.75
CA ALA A 187 15.25 -41.89 21.36
C ALA A 187 15.90 -40.70 20.61
N PRO A 188 16.74 -39.90 21.31
CA PRO A 188 17.19 -38.59 20.85
C PRO A 188 18.32 -38.65 19.80
N ILE A 189 18.24 -37.75 18.82
CA ILE A 189 19.29 -37.50 17.83
C ILE A 189 20.42 -36.71 18.49
N PRO A 190 21.69 -37.15 18.39
CA PRO A 190 22.82 -36.51 19.07
C PRO A 190 23.23 -35.16 18.44
N ARG A 191 23.46 -34.19 19.32
CA ARG A 191 24.03 -32.86 19.10
C ARG A 191 25.46 -32.97 18.58
N ALA A 192 25.69 -32.61 17.32
CA ALA A 192 27.02 -32.47 16.75
C ALA A 192 27.68 -31.17 17.22
N ALA A 193 28.95 -31.28 17.60
CA ALA A 193 29.78 -30.26 18.20
C ALA A 193 30.24 -29.19 17.19
N ALA A 194 30.46 -27.98 17.72
CA ALA A 194 31.09 -26.86 17.06
C ALA A 194 32.55 -27.17 16.64
N PRO A 195 33.01 -26.70 15.47
CA PRO A 195 34.43 -26.55 15.19
C PRO A 195 35.00 -25.22 15.74
N PRO A 196 36.33 -25.15 16.00
CA PRO A 196 36.94 -24.10 16.80
C PRO A 196 37.23 -22.80 16.03
N ALA A 197 37.40 -21.73 16.82
CA ALA A 197 37.89 -20.42 16.42
C ALA A 197 39.16 -20.48 15.56
N ALA A 198 39.15 -19.73 14.47
CA ALA A 198 40.34 -19.37 13.69
C ALA A 198 40.42 -17.84 13.58
N GLU A 199 41.64 -17.36 13.80
CA GLU A 199 42.02 -15.97 14.00
C GLU A 199 41.80 -15.07 12.78
N GLN A 200 41.31 -13.88 13.10
CA GLN A 200 41.79 -12.58 12.64
C GLN A 200 42.79 -12.59 11.46
N ARG A 201 42.30 -12.23 10.28
CA ARG A 201 43.10 -11.48 9.29
C ARG A 201 42.35 -10.21 8.91
N ARG A 202 42.86 -9.09 9.44
CA ARG A 202 42.54 -7.73 8.99
C ARG A 202 43.20 -7.51 7.63
N GLY A 203 42.41 -7.06 6.67
CA GLY A 203 42.79 -6.15 5.58
C GLY A 203 41.50 -5.36 5.31
N ALA A 204 41.35 -4.08 5.69
CA ALA A 204 42.11 -2.91 5.30
C ALA A 204 42.16 -2.73 3.77
N ASP A 205 40.99 -2.62 3.15
CA ASP A 205 40.81 -1.77 1.98
C ASP A 205 40.06 -0.52 2.44
N GLU A 206 40.84 0.41 2.97
CA GLU A 206 40.46 1.79 3.24
C GLU A 206 40.46 2.52 1.90
N ILE A 207 39.27 2.81 1.37
CA ILE A 207 39.11 3.66 0.19
C ILE A 207 39.37 5.09 0.65
N ASP A 208 40.61 5.53 0.47
CA ASP A 208 41.05 6.90 0.74
C ASP A 208 40.37 7.87 -0.25
N LEU A 209 39.36 8.60 0.23
CA LEU A 209 38.67 9.66 -0.51
C LEU A 209 39.30 11.04 -0.28
N THR A 210 40.55 11.10 0.18
CA THR A 210 41.30 12.35 0.33
C THR A 210 41.82 12.84 -1.02
N GLY A 211 40.91 13.33 -1.87
CA GLY A 211 41.29 13.89 -3.17
C GLY A 211 40.25 14.74 -3.89
N ALA A 212 39.01 14.87 -3.39
CA ALA A 212 37.93 15.47 -4.17
C ALA A 212 37.24 16.70 -3.55
N LEU A 213 37.72 17.27 -2.45
CA LEU A 213 37.17 18.52 -1.89
C LEU A 213 38.26 19.38 -1.25
N GLY A 214 38.52 20.56 -1.82
CA GLY A 214 39.23 21.63 -1.12
C GLY A 214 40.30 22.35 -1.93
N ALA A 215 39.91 23.05 -3.00
CA ALA A 215 40.74 24.11 -3.58
C ALA A 215 39.88 25.36 -3.79
N ASN A 216 39.52 26.01 -2.68
CA ASN A 216 39.16 27.43 -2.67
C ASN A 216 40.04 28.10 -1.60
N ASP A 217 41.30 28.32 -1.97
CA ASP A 217 42.21 29.20 -1.24
C ASP A 217 41.65 30.63 -1.30
N VAL A 218 41.14 31.09 -0.17
CA VAL A 218 40.85 32.50 0.10
C VAL A 218 42.06 33.08 0.84
N PRO A 219 42.88 33.96 0.24
CA PRO A 219 43.80 34.80 1.00
C PRO A 219 43.14 36.15 1.37
N PRO A 220 43.61 36.80 2.47
CA PRO A 220 42.88 37.86 3.14
C PRO A 220 43.06 39.26 2.54
N GLN A 221 42.10 40.10 2.90
CA GLN A 221 41.85 41.49 2.48
C GLN A 221 43.05 42.45 2.49
N ARG A 222 43.08 43.33 1.48
CA ARG A 222 43.63 44.69 1.57
C ARG A 222 42.86 45.65 0.65
N ALA A 223 42.23 46.67 1.24
CA ALA A 223 41.64 47.83 0.53
C ALA A 223 42.58 49.06 0.66
N PRO A 224 42.30 50.24 0.04
CA PRO A 224 41.64 50.56 -1.23
C PRO A 224 42.49 51.50 -2.12
N ALA A 225 42.21 51.60 -3.43
CA ALA A 225 42.62 52.74 -4.25
C ALA A 225 41.63 52.96 -5.42
N ALA A 226 41.26 54.23 -5.61
CA ALA A 226 40.26 54.75 -6.54
C ALA A 226 40.80 54.92 -7.98
N ASP A 227 39.93 54.80 -8.99
CA ASP A 227 39.53 55.89 -9.91
C ASP A 227 38.36 55.43 -10.82
N PRO A 228 37.53 56.35 -11.39
CA PRO A 228 36.21 56.09 -11.93
C PRO A 228 36.19 55.97 -13.46
N GLY A 229 35.09 55.45 -13.99
CA GLY A 229 34.70 55.71 -15.38
C GLY A 229 34.12 54.49 -16.08
N GLY A 230 32.80 54.49 -16.26
CA GLY A 230 32.12 53.55 -17.15
C GLY A 230 30.63 53.44 -16.84
N VAL A 231 29.82 54.29 -17.46
CA VAL A 231 28.35 54.26 -17.37
C VAL A 231 27.79 53.32 -18.45
N GLY A 232 27.07 52.28 -18.01
CA GLY A 232 25.84 51.75 -18.62
C GLY A 232 25.93 50.51 -19.54
N PRO A 233 24.80 49.79 -19.78
CA PRO A 233 23.49 49.91 -19.14
C PRO A 233 23.20 48.75 -18.16
N GLY A 234 22.30 49.04 -17.22
CA GLY A 234 21.64 48.01 -16.42
C GLY A 234 20.92 47.03 -17.33
N SER A 235 21.24 45.75 -17.14
CA SER A 235 20.28 44.68 -17.39
C SER A 235 19.80 44.22 -16.01
N ASP A 236 18.49 44.11 -15.90
CA ASP A 236 17.71 43.88 -14.70
C ASP A 236 17.98 42.50 -14.06
N SER A 237 19.17 42.29 -13.48
CA SER A 237 19.47 41.04 -12.73
C SER A 237 18.85 40.99 -11.33
N THR A 238 18.09 42.02 -10.92
CA THR A 238 17.40 42.04 -9.62
C THR A 238 15.96 41.55 -9.68
N SER A 239 15.37 41.34 -10.86
CA SER A 239 14.02 40.74 -10.97
C SER A 239 14.05 39.23 -11.27
N THR A 240 15.09 38.72 -11.94
CA THR A 240 15.23 37.29 -12.24
C THR A 240 15.53 36.46 -10.99
N GLY A 241 16.41 36.90 -10.10
CA GLY A 241 16.72 36.16 -8.87
C GLY A 241 15.55 36.02 -7.90
N GLY A 242 14.61 36.98 -7.90
CA GLY A 242 13.38 36.89 -7.11
C GLY A 242 12.34 35.98 -7.75
N LEU A 243 12.19 36.03 -9.08
CA LEU A 243 11.29 35.15 -9.82
C LEU A 243 11.75 33.69 -9.73
N ASP A 244 13.05 33.43 -9.88
CA ASP A 244 13.63 32.09 -9.77
C ASP A 244 13.40 31.51 -8.35
N ALA A 245 13.63 32.29 -7.29
CA ALA A 245 13.32 31.86 -5.92
C ALA A 245 11.82 31.57 -5.72
N THR A 246 10.92 32.42 -6.22
CA THR A 246 9.47 32.17 -6.11
C THR A 246 9.01 30.93 -6.90
N LEU A 247 9.65 30.63 -8.04
CA LEU A 247 9.36 29.43 -8.82
C LEU A 247 9.90 28.18 -8.13
N GLU A 248 11.06 28.28 -7.48
CA GLU A 248 11.60 27.22 -6.62
C GLU A 248 10.67 26.93 -5.44
N ASP A 249 10.19 27.97 -4.75
CA ASP A 249 9.22 27.86 -3.66
C ASP A 249 7.92 27.18 -4.13
N GLN A 250 7.33 27.66 -5.23
CA GLN A 250 6.12 27.06 -5.82
C GLN A 250 6.32 25.59 -6.23
N ARG A 251 7.50 25.24 -6.75
CA ARG A 251 7.82 23.86 -7.10
C ARG A 251 7.97 22.98 -5.87
N ASN A 252 8.52 23.52 -4.78
CA ASN A 252 8.65 22.80 -3.52
C ASN A 252 7.28 22.58 -2.87
N GLU A 253 6.41 23.59 -2.86
CA GLU A 253 5.02 23.47 -2.41
C GLU A 253 4.26 22.41 -3.22
N ALA A 254 4.32 22.47 -4.55
CA ALA A 254 3.67 21.48 -5.41
C ALA A 254 4.20 20.05 -5.24
N ARG A 255 5.48 19.91 -4.85
CA ARG A 255 6.06 18.59 -4.49
C ARG A 255 5.53 18.11 -3.15
N ALA A 256 5.52 18.95 -2.13
CA ALA A 256 5.00 18.61 -0.82
C ALA A 256 3.53 18.18 -0.90
N ASP A 257 2.69 18.91 -1.65
CA ASP A 257 1.27 18.55 -1.88
C ASP A 257 1.10 17.19 -2.58
N ARG A 258 1.98 16.91 -3.55
CA ARG A 258 1.99 15.61 -4.24
C ARG A 258 2.38 14.49 -3.31
N ASP A 259 3.46 14.68 -2.55
CA ASP A 259 3.99 13.66 -1.65
C ASP A 259 2.97 13.38 -0.52
N PHE A 260 2.39 14.43 0.05
CA PHE A 260 1.30 14.35 1.03
C PHE A 260 0.11 13.53 0.51
N SER A 261 -0.39 13.86 -0.68
CA SER A 261 -1.52 13.14 -1.27
C SER A 261 -1.18 11.69 -1.63
N SER A 262 0.06 11.43 -2.03
CA SER A 262 0.55 10.08 -2.34
C SER A 262 0.68 9.21 -1.09
N GLN A 263 1.10 9.79 0.03
CA GLN A 263 1.14 9.10 1.32
C GLN A 263 -0.28 8.71 1.76
N HIS A 264 -1.25 9.62 1.66
CA HIS A 264 -2.65 9.31 1.96
C HIS A 264 -3.28 8.29 1.00
N MET A 265 -2.89 8.31 -0.28
CA MET A 265 -3.33 7.28 -1.23
C MET A 265 -2.79 5.91 -0.83
N THR A 266 -1.52 5.84 -0.43
CA THR A 266 -0.88 4.61 0.04
C THR A 266 -1.55 4.10 1.32
N LEU A 267 -1.74 4.98 2.33
CA LEU A 267 -2.45 4.62 3.56
C LEU A 267 -3.86 4.09 3.28
N GLY A 268 -4.62 4.75 2.40
CA GLY A 268 -5.96 4.32 2.03
C GLY A 268 -5.97 2.90 1.48
N ARG A 269 -5.03 2.56 0.61
CA ARG A 269 -4.90 1.20 0.05
C ARG A 269 -4.49 0.18 1.11
N THR A 270 -3.49 0.51 1.93
CA THR A 270 -3.06 -0.34 3.05
C THR A 270 -4.24 -0.64 3.98
N TYR A 271 -5.03 0.38 4.34
CA TYR A 271 -6.21 0.25 5.19
C TYR A 271 -7.31 -0.61 4.56
N LEU A 272 -7.54 -0.51 3.24
CA LEU A 272 -8.46 -1.41 2.56
C LEU A 272 -7.99 -2.87 2.61
N GLU A 273 -6.70 -3.13 2.39
CA GLU A 273 -6.16 -4.49 2.37
C GLU A 273 -6.21 -5.16 3.75
N ILE A 274 -6.07 -4.39 4.83
CA ILE A 274 -6.23 -4.88 6.21
C ILE A 274 -7.68 -4.82 6.73
N GLY A 275 -8.65 -4.39 5.91
CA GLY A 275 -10.07 -4.33 6.25
C GLY A 275 -10.49 -3.15 7.13
N MET A 276 -9.62 -2.16 7.34
CA MET A 276 -9.89 -0.92 8.09
C MET A 276 -10.58 0.12 7.21
N VAL A 277 -11.85 -0.16 6.89
CA VAL A 277 -12.56 0.57 5.84
C VAL A 277 -12.83 2.05 6.20
N ASP A 278 -13.09 2.37 7.46
CA ASP A 278 -13.41 3.76 7.85
C ASP A 278 -12.16 4.65 7.79
N GLU A 279 -11.02 4.15 8.25
CA GLU A 279 -9.71 4.81 8.13
C GLU A 279 -9.27 4.94 6.67
N ALA A 280 -9.58 3.93 5.84
CA ALA A 280 -9.38 4.00 4.40
C ALA A 280 -10.18 5.13 3.75
N ILE A 281 -11.47 5.28 4.09
CA ILE A 281 -12.33 6.35 3.56
C ILE A 281 -11.71 7.71 3.87
N SER A 282 -11.31 7.95 5.12
CA SER A 282 -10.70 9.21 5.54
C SER A 282 -9.43 9.52 4.73
N SER A 283 -8.54 8.51 4.59
CA SER A 283 -7.28 8.66 3.85
C SER A 283 -7.51 8.92 2.36
N LEU A 284 -8.42 8.18 1.72
CA LEU A 284 -8.77 8.35 0.32
C LEU A 284 -9.43 9.72 0.04
N GLN A 285 -10.26 10.23 0.96
CA GLN A 285 -10.84 11.57 0.83
C GLN A 285 -9.76 12.65 0.83
N THR A 286 -8.71 12.50 1.63
CA THR A 286 -7.56 13.42 1.61
C THR A 286 -6.77 13.29 0.32
N ALA A 287 -6.48 12.06 -0.13
CA ALA A 287 -5.79 11.81 -1.40
C ALA A 287 -6.53 12.41 -2.61
N ALA A 288 -7.87 12.31 -2.62
CA ALA A 288 -8.72 12.81 -3.70
C ALA A 288 -8.66 14.34 -3.90
N ARG A 289 -8.14 15.10 -2.93
CA ARG A 289 -8.00 16.56 -3.06
C ARG A 289 -6.99 16.93 -4.14
N SER A 290 -5.92 16.14 -4.29
CA SER A 290 -4.91 16.37 -5.33
C SER A 290 -5.38 15.87 -6.69
N PRO A 291 -5.19 16.65 -7.78
CA PRO A 291 -5.54 16.23 -9.14
C PRO A 291 -4.89 14.91 -9.56
N GLN A 292 -3.71 14.59 -9.03
CA GLN A 292 -2.94 13.40 -9.40
C GLN A 292 -3.64 12.10 -8.97
N HIS A 293 -4.26 12.11 -7.78
CA HIS A 293 -4.90 10.93 -7.17
C HIS A 293 -6.42 11.02 -7.17
N ARG A 294 -6.99 12.13 -7.65
CA ARG A 294 -8.44 12.37 -7.63
C ARG A 294 -9.23 11.26 -8.31
N PHE A 295 -8.77 10.83 -9.49
CA PHE A 295 -9.44 9.77 -10.24
C PHE A 295 -9.45 8.45 -9.46
N GLU A 296 -8.26 7.94 -9.09
CA GLU A 296 -8.10 6.64 -8.41
C GLU A 296 -8.80 6.63 -7.05
N ALA A 297 -8.61 7.69 -6.25
CA ALA A 297 -9.22 7.78 -4.93
C ALA A 297 -10.75 7.90 -4.99
N ALA A 298 -11.30 8.71 -5.92
CA ALA A 298 -12.74 8.84 -6.08
C ALA A 298 -13.38 7.54 -6.61
N ALA A 299 -12.74 6.86 -7.56
CA ALA A 299 -13.17 5.55 -8.06
C ALA A 299 -13.25 4.52 -6.93
N THR A 300 -12.19 4.47 -6.13
CA THR A 300 -12.06 3.58 -4.96
C THR A 300 -13.12 3.87 -3.91
N LEU A 301 -13.34 5.16 -3.56
CA LEU A 301 -14.42 5.58 -2.66
C LEU A 301 -15.80 5.20 -3.19
N GLY A 302 -16.06 5.41 -4.48
CA GLY A 302 -17.31 5.05 -5.14
C GLY A 302 -17.64 3.56 -5.00
N ARG A 303 -16.69 2.68 -5.35
CA ARG A 303 -16.82 1.23 -5.19
C ARG A 303 -17.02 0.81 -3.72
N LEU A 304 -16.37 1.50 -2.80
CA LEU A 304 -16.47 1.21 -1.38
C LEU A 304 -17.85 1.52 -0.81
N HIS A 305 -18.40 2.68 -1.15
CA HIS A 305 -19.76 3.07 -0.80
C HIS A 305 -20.80 2.17 -1.46
N ASP A 306 -20.55 1.73 -2.70
CA ASP A 306 -21.44 0.78 -3.39
C ASP A 306 -21.51 -0.58 -2.67
N ARG A 307 -20.36 -1.16 -2.29
CA ARG A 307 -20.32 -2.40 -1.48
C ARG A 307 -21.01 -2.27 -0.12
N ARG A 308 -21.06 -1.07 0.45
CA ARG A 308 -21.80 -0.77 1.70
C ARG A 308 -23.29 -0.52 1.49
N GLY A 309 -23.77 -0.47 0.24
CA GLY A 309 -25.15 -0.14 -0.10
C GLY A 309 -25.48 1.36 -0.02
N GLU A 310 -24.47 2.21 0.10
CA GLU A 310 -24.61 3.67 0.24
C GLU A 310 -24.71 4.33 -1.15
N GLN A 311 -25.74 3.96 -1.91
CA GLN A 311 -25.88 4.29 -3.34
C GLN A 311 -25.69 5.78 -3.67
N GLN A 312 -26.21 6.69 -2.83
CA GLN A 312 -26.08 8.13 -3.08
C GLN A 312 -24.61 8.58 -3.03
N GLN A 313 -23.85 8.09 -2.06
CA GLN A 313 -22.43 8.43 -1.93
C GLN A 313 -21.61 7.74 -3.03
N ALA A 314 -21.97 6.51 -3.39
CA ALA A 314 -21.33 5.78 -4.49
C ALA A 314 -21.44 6.56 -5.81
N ILE A 315 -22.66 7.00 -6.18
CA ILE A 315 -22.90 7.80 -7.38
C ILE A 315 -22.09 9.09 -7.32
N GLU A 316 -22.13 9.82 -6.20
CA GLU A 316 -21.43 11.10 -6.05
C GLU A 316 -19.91 10.96 -6.28
N TRP A 317 -19.30 9.89 -5.75
CA TRP A 317 -17.87 9.63 -5.92
C TRP A 317 -17.50 9.10 -7.31
N LEU A 318 -18.34 8.25 -7.91
CA LEU A 318 -18.13 7.78 -9.28
C LEU A 318 -18.29 8.90 -10.30
N GLU A 319 -19.24 9.82 -10.10
CA GLU A 319 -19.39 11.04 -10.92
C GLU A 319 -18.13 11.90 -10.82
N ARG A 320 -17.60 12.13 -9.61
CA ARG A 320 -16.33 12.85 -9.43
C ARG A 320 -15.17 12.17 -10.14
N ALA A 321 -15.10 10.83 -10.13
CA ALA A 321 -14.08 10.10 -10.87
C ALA A 321 -14.23 10.31 -12.39
N ALA A 322 -15.46 10.22 -12.91
CA ALA A 322 -15.76 10.41 -14.33
C ALA A 322 -15.51 11.84 -14.84
N GLU A 323 -15.68 12.85 -13.98
CA GLU A 323 -15.38 14.25 -14.30
C GLU A 323 -13.87 14.56 -14.36
N THR A 324 -13.02 13.63 -13.90
CA THR A 324 -11.58 13.80 -13.87
C THR A 324 -10.90 13.05 -15.01
N PRO A 325 -9.87 13.64 -15.64
CA PRO A 325 -9.09 12.90 -16.63
C PRO A 325 -8.49 11.65 -16.00
N ALA A 326 -8.93 10.47 -16.46
CA ALA A 326 -8.31 9.22 -16.07
C ALA A 326 -6.82 9.24 -16.48
N PRO A 327 -5.90 8.73 -15.64
CA PRO A 327 -4.48 8.64 -15.98
C PRO A 327 -4.24 7.84 -17.27
N SER A 328 -5.09 6.84 -17.53
CA SER A 328 -5.13 6.07 -18.77
C SER A 328 -6.57 5.81 -19.26
N PRO A 329 -6.79 5.60 -20.58
CA PRO A 329 -8.10 5.24 -21.12
C PRO A 329 -8.64 3.90 -20.56
N ASP A 330 -7.74 2.99 -20.20
CA ASP A 330 -8.09 1.69 -19.64
C ASP A 330 -8.56 1.82 -18.19
N GLU A 331 -7.92 2.66 -17.38
CA GLU A 331 -8.43 3.02 -16.03
C GLU A 331 -9.79 3.72 -16.09
N GLY A 332 -10.03 4.57 -17.10
CA GLY A 332 -11.37 5.13 -17.32
C GLY A 332 -12.46 4.08 -17.53
N ARG A 333 -12.11 2.92 -18.13
CA ARG A 333 -13.05 1.82 -18.37
C ARG A 333 -13.36 1.02 -17.10
N THR A 334 -12.42 0.93 -16.15
CA THR A 334 -12.64 0.21 -14.88
C THR A 334 -13.62 0.90 -13.93
N LEU A 335 -14.11 2.09 -14.28
CA LEU A 335 -15.25 2.70 -13.59
C LEU A 335 -16.60 2.05 -13.94
N PHE A 336 -16.69 1.38 -15.09
CA PHE A 336 -17.95 0.86 -15.64
C PHE A 336 -18.10 -0.67 -15.50
N TYR A 337 -17.07 -1.35 -14.99
CA TYR A 337 -17.02 -2.80 -14.77
C TYR A 337 -16.63 -3.06 -13.32
#